data_AF-A0A433SPR9-F1
#
_entry.id   AF-A0A433SPR9-F1
#
_cell.length_a   1.000
_cell.length_b   1.000
_cell.length_c   1.000
_cell.angle_alpha   90.00
_cell.angle_beta   90.00
_cell.angle_gamma   90.00
#
_symmetry.space_group_name_H-M   'P 1'
#
loop_
_entity.id
_entity.type
_entity.pdbx_description
1 polymer ?
#
loop_
_entity_poly.entity_id
_entity_poly.type
_entity_poly.pdbx_seq_one_letter_code
_entity_poly.pdbx_strand_id
1 'polypeptide(L)'
;MATALSNPTAFVSLCLGLVVYVYASTTTPPPSFVNLRVNPAIVDVNLTEALEMDCRLSGLGNVSHIVSMVIMRQDGSINNVLVASVTSFDAAKAIADSGSLVALGSVDLPTNHLKLVWDHPNQYVAGNYTCEINAIDSFARPLTLTATFTVNSRVPSVEVMIHHIRDLEKRAMVMEERMALQSQRLSALENFMVSTDQTTTMAATT
;
A
#
# COMPACT_ATOMS: atom_id res chain seq x y z
N MET A 1 -82.16 3.90 58.28
CA MET A 1 -81.31 2.69 58.18
C MET A 1 -80.07 3.08 57.40
N ALA A 2 -78.98 3.50 58.07
CA ALA A 2 -77.95 2.64 58.69
C ALA A 2 -77.07 1.99 57.61
N THR A 3 -75.98 2.67 57.20
CA THR A 3 -74.57 2.44 57.60
C THR A 3 -73.91 1.24 56.91
N ALA A 4 -72.80 1.47 56.19
CA ALA A 4 -71.47 0.97 56.57
C ALA A 4 -70.43 1.25 55.47
N LEU A 5 -69.35 1.93 55.88
CA LEU A 5 -68.09 2.10 55.17
C LEU A 5 -67.26 0.81 55.22
N SER A 6 -66.52 0.51 54.15
CA SER A 6 -65.31 -0.32 54.26
C SER A 6 -64.28 0.06 53.19
N ASN A 7 -63.22 0.71 53.66
CA ASN A 7 -61.94 0.96 53.00
C ASN A 7 -61.31 -0.32 52.44
N PRO A 8 -60.66 -0.27 51.26
CA PRO A 8 -59.50 -1.08 50.95
C PRO A 8 -58.23 -0.24 51.04
N THR A 9 -57.38 -0.65 51.97
CA THR A 9 -56.03 -0.17 52.26
C THR A 9 -55.14 -0.09 51.01
N ALA A 10 -54.50 1.06 50.85
CA ALA A 10 -53.43 1.31 49.89
C ALA A 10 -52.19 0.47 50.24
N PHE A 11 -51.77 -0.40 49.32
CA PHE A 11 -50.42 -0.99 49.33
C PHE A 11 -49.51 -0.14 48.46
N VAL A 12 -48.77 0.78 49.08
CA VAL A 12 -47.66 1.49 48.42
C VAL A 12 -46.44 0.57 48.48
N SER A 13 -46.26 -0.25 47.46
CA SER A 13 -45.04 -1.03 47.27
C SER A 13 -43.94 -0.11 46.73
N LEU A 14 -43.03 0.31 47.61
CA LEU A 14 -41.83 1.06 47.27
C LEU A 14 -40.82 0.09 46.64
N CYS A 15 -41.02 -0.25 45.37
CA CYS A 15 -39.95 -0.81 44.56
C CYS A 15 -38.90 0.28 44.36
N LEU A 16 -37.87 0.27 45.20
CA LEU A 16 -36.58 0.89 44.92
C LEU A 16 -35.97 0.15 43.71
N GLY A 17 -36.54 0.42 42.54
CA GLY A 17 -36.00 0.03 41.25
C GLY A 17 -34.69 0.75 41.06
N LEU A 18 -33.60 0.04 41.24
CA LEU A 18 -32.27 0.46 40.85
C LEU A 18 -32.32 0.66 39.33
N VAL A 19 -32.56 1.90 38.89
CA VAL A 19 -32.49 2.26 37.48
C VAL A 19 -31.01 2.20 37.09
N VAL A 20 -30.58 1.01 36.70
CA VAL A 20 -29.27 0.82 36.08
C VAL A 20 -29.38 1.49 34.71
N TYR A 21 -28.88 2.72 34.61
CA TYR A 21 -28.63 3.35 33.32
C TYR A 21 -27.53 2.55 32.62
N VAL A 22 -27.95 1.58 31.82
CA VAL A 22 -27.06 0.93 30.86
C VAL A 22 -26.81 1.96 29.77
N TYR A 23 -25.70 2.70 29.89
CA TYR A 23 -25.18 3.48 28.78
C TYR A 23 -24.73 2.48 27.71
N ALA A 24 -25.62 2.16 26.78
CA ALA A 24 -25.24 1.50 25.55
C ALA A 24 -24.36 2.49 24.78
N SER A 25 -23.05 2.40 24.97
CA SER A 25 -22.08 3.15 24.18
C SER A 25 -22.25 2.73 22.73
N THR A 26 -22.94 3.54 21.93
CA THR A 26 -23.03 3.35 20.49
C THR A 26 -21.66 3.64 19.91
N THR A 27 -20.82 2.61 19.81
CA THR A 27 -19.52 2.70 19.13
C THR A 27 -19.78 2.78 17.64
N THR A 28 -19.85 4.01 17.11
CA THR A 28 -19.91 4.21 15.66
C THR A 28 -18.60 3.69 15.06
N PRO A 29 -18.66 2.74 14.11
CA PRO A 29 -17.45 2.24 13.48
C PRO A 29 -16.69 3.39 12.80
N PRO A 30 -15.35 3.37 12.80
CA PRO A 30 -14.54 4.41 12.18
C PRO A 30 -14.86 4.51 10.68
N PRO A 31 -14.88 5.71 10.08
CA PRO A 31 -15.19 5.88 8.67
C PRO A 31 -14.16 5.16 7.78
N SER A 32 -14.63 4.61 6.67
CA SER A 32 -13.79 4.03 5.61
C SER A 32 -13.35 5.11 4.62
N PHE A 33 -12.07 5.13 4.24
CA PHE A 33 -11.52 6.08 3.27
C PHE A 33 -10.44 5.43 2.39
N VAL A 34 -10.23 6.00 1.19
CA VAL A 34 -9.16 5.54 0.28
C VAL A 34 -7.85 6.24 0.63
N ASN A 35 -6.78 5.47 0.76
CA ASN A 35 -5.41 5.96 0.90
C ASN A 35 -4.67 5.73 -0.41
N LEU A 36 -4.45 6.80 -1.17
CA LEU A 36 -3.66 6.79 -2.39
C LEU A 36 -2.29 7.42 -2.09
N ARG A 37 -1.23 6.62 -2.21
CA ARG A 37 0.16 7.06 -2.00
C ARG A 37 0.92 6.99 -3.30
N VAL A 38 1.76 7.99 -3.56
CA VAL A 38 2.61 8.05 -4.74
C VAL A 38 4.03 8.45 -4.33
N ASN A 39 5.03 7.74 -4.86
CA ASN A 39 6.43 8.01 -4.60
C ASN A 39 7.30 7.70 -5.83
N PRO A 40 8.04 8.67 -6.38
CA PRO A 40 8.04 10.10 -6.04
C PRO A 40 6.80 10.83 -6.58
N ALA A 41 6.45 11.99 -6.03
CA ALA A 41 5.34 12.82 -6.52
C ALA A 41 5.68 13.62 -7.79
N ILE A 42 6.97 13.74 -8.11
CA ILE A 42 7.50 14.44 -9.28
C ILE A 42 8.42 13.48 -10.02
N VAL A 43 8.18 13.32 -11.32
CA VAL A 43 9.00 12.53 -12.24
C VAL A 43 10.02 13.45 -12.91
N ASP A 44 11.28 13.27 -12.55
CA ASP A 44 12.42 13.79 -13.32
C ASP A 44 12.65 12.90 -14.54
N VAL A 45 12.30 13.41 -15.73
CA VAL A 45 12.37 12.65 -16.99
C VAL A 45 13.81 12.18 -17.22
N ASN A 46 13.98 10.89 -17.52
CA ASN A 46 15.27 10.20 -17.70
C ASN A 46 16.18 10.09 -16.45
N LEU A 47 15.74 10.54 -15.28
CA LEU A 47 16.50 10.38 -14.02
C LEU A 47 15.73 9.58 -12.96
N THR A 48 14.41 9.56 -13.03
CA THR A 48 13.59 8.79 -12.09
C THR A 48 13.67 7.31 -12.45
N GLU A 49 14.25 6.50 -11.58
CA GLU A 49 14.41 5.05 -11.79
C GLU A 49 13.06 4.32 -11.67
N ALA A 50 12.24 4.66 -10.67
CA ALA A 50 10.95 4.03 -10.46
C ALA A 50 9.90 5.02 -9.94
N LEU A 51 8.65 4.82 -10.35
CA LEU A 51 7.47 5.47 -9.77
C LEU A 51 6.57 4.39 -9.19
N GLU A 52 6.29 4.49 -7.90
CA GLU A 52 5.36 3.60 -7.22
C GLU A 52 4.08 4.34 -6.83
N MET A 53 2.94 3.70 -7.06
CA MET A 53 1.63 4.15 -6.62
C MET A 53 0.93 3.03 -5.88
N ASP A 54 0.40 3.29 -4.68
CA ASP A 54 -0.28 2.30 -3.86
C ASP A 54 -1.64 2.85 -3.45
N CYS A 55 -2.71 2.20 -3.91
CA CYS A 55 -4.08 2.50 -3.51
C CYS A 55 -4.63 1.43 -2.58
N ARG A 56 -5.10 1.83 -1.39
CA ARG A 56 -5.63 0.91 -0.37
C ARG A 56 -6.87 1.49 0.30
N LEU A 57 -7.82 0.64 0.67
CA LEU A 57 -8.87 1.00 1.62
C LEU A 57 -8.28 1.05 3.03
N SER A 58 -8.47 2.17 3.73
CA SER A 58 -8.10 2.36 5.13
C SER A 58 -9.37 2.55 5.97
N GLY A 59 -9.45 1.82 7.08
CA GLY A 59 -10.68 1.74 7.88
C GLY A 59 -11.73 0.91 7.14
N LEU A 60 -12.13 -0.22 7.73
CA LEU A 60 -13.17 -1.06 7.12
C LEU A 60 -14.56 -0.43 7.27
N GLY A 61 -14.79 0.38 8.31
CA GLY A 61 -16.06 1.08 8.52
C GLY A 61 -17.26 0.18 8.29
N ASN A 62 -18.09 0.55 7.30
CA ASN A 62 -19.26 -0.23 6.88
C ASN A 62 -19.02 -1.09 5.64
N VAL A 63 -17.78 -1.19 5.13
CA VAL A 63 -17.43 -1.98 3.95
C VAL A 63 -17.43 -3.46 4.30
N SER A 64 -18.29 -4.24 3.63
CA SER A 64 -18.39 -5.69 3.79
C SER A 64 -17.57 -6.44 2.74
N HIS A 65 -17.56 -5.98 1.49
CA HIS A 65 -16.88 -6.67 0.39
C HIS A 65 -16.37 -5.67 -0.63
N ILE A 66 -15.15 -5.84 -1.13
CA ILE A 66 -14.60 -5.01 -2.22
C ILE A 66 -14.80 -5.76 -3.53
N VAL A 67 -15.47 -5.12 -4.49
CA VAL A 67 -15.75 -5.70 -5.81
C VAL A 67 -14.59 -5.43 -6.76
N SER A 68 -14.10 -4.18 -6.78
CA SER A 68 -12.99 -3.79 -7.65
C SER A 68 -12.24 -2.56 -7.14
N MET A 69 -11.00 -2.45 -7.57
CA MET A 69 -10.21 -1.22 -7.50
C MET A 69 -9.74 -0.85 -8.89
N VAL A 70 -9.89 0.41 -9.25
CA VAL A 70 -9.44 0.95 -10.54
C VAL A 70 -8.64 2.21 -10.31
N ILE A 71 -7.57 2.37 -11.10
CA ILE A 71 -6.80 3.61 -11.15
C ILE A 71 -6.98 4.21 -12.53
N MET A 72 -7.47 5.44 -12.57
CA MET A 72 -7.65 6.25 -13.77
C MET A 72 -6.64 7.39 -13.77
N ARG A 73 -6.14 7.76 -14.96
CA ARG A 73 -5.28 8.92 -15.18
C ARG A 73 -5.96 9.90 -16.13
N GLN A 74 -5.92 11.17 -15.79
CA GLN A 74 -6.26 12.27 -16.68
C GLN A 74 -4.96 12.94 -17.15
N ASP A 75 -4.65 12.84 -18.44
CA ASP A 75 -3.37 13.19 -19.06
C ASP A 75 -3.34 14.61 -19.68
N GLY A 76 -4.07 15.55 -19.07
CA GLY A 76 -4.27 16.90 -19.62
C GLY A 76 -5.26 16.95 -20.79
N SER A 77 -5.63 15.80 -21.37
CA SER A 77 -6.83 15.65 -22.20
C SER A 77 -8.10 15.59 -21.32
N ILE A 78 -9.26 15.76 -21.96
CA ILE A 78 -10.57 15.63 -21.29
C ILE A 78 -10.87 14.15 -20.95
N ASN A 79 -10.15 13.22 -21.55
CA ASN A 79 -10.42 11.80 -21.42
C ASN A 79 -9.72 11.18 -20.21
N ASN A 80 -10.46 10.40 -19.43
CA ASN A 80 -9.89 9.53 -18.41
C ASN A 80 -9.38 8.24 -19.06
N VAL A 81 -8.13 7.90 -18.82
CA VAL A 81 -7.50 6.66 -19.26
C VAL A 81 -7.48 5.68 -18.09
N LEU A 82 -8.01 4.48 -18.29
CA LEU A 82 -7.92 3.41 -17.30
C LEU A 82 -6.50 2.83 -17.29
N VAL A 83 -5.77 3.04 -16.19
CA VAL A 83 -4.37 2.67 -16.07
C VAL A 83 -4.22 1.22 -15.64
N ALA A 84 -4.95 0.83 -14.61
CA ALA A 84 -4.90 -0.51 -14.06
C ALA A 84 -6.19 -0.84 -13.31
N SER A 85 -6.45 -2.14 -13.17
CA SER A 85 -7.57 -2.63 -12.38
C SER A 85 -7.25 -3.95 -11.68
N VAL A 86 -7.96 -4.20 -10.59
CA VAL A 86 -8.06 -5.50 -9.91
C VAL A 86 -9.51 -5.71 -9.49
N THR A 87 -10.02 -6.93 -9.61
CA THR A 87 -11.39 -7.27 -9.21
C THR A 87 -11.39 -8.53 -8.35
N SER A 88 -12.54 -8.91 -7.78
CA SER A 88 -12.69 -10.19 -7.07
C SER A 88 -12.61 -11.41 -7.99
N PHE A 89 -12.60 -11.21 -9.31
CA PHE A 89 -12.61 -12.28 -10.31
C PHE A 89 -11.33 -12.28 -11.16
N ASP A 90 -10.68 -11.14 -11.30
CA ASP A 90 -9.48 -10.96 -12.12
C ASP A 90 -8.32 -10.42 -11.27
N ALA A 91 -7.14 -11.03 -11.44
CA ALA A 91 -5.90 -10.53 -10.88
C ALA A 91 -5.59 -9.10 -11.38
N ALA A 92 -4.76 -8.39 -10.60
CA ALA A 92 -4.32 -7.05 -10.96
C ALA A 92 -3.66 -7.05 -12.35
N LYS A 93 -4.04 -6.10 -13.20
CA LYS A 93 -3.51 -5.96 -14.55
C LYS A 93 -3.31 -4.50 -14.92
N ALA A 94 -2.20 -4.23 -15.63
CA ALA A 94 -1.96 -2.98 -16.30
C ALA A 94 -2.75 -2.94 -17.62
N ILE A 95 -3.47 -1.85 -17.85
CA ILE A 95 -4.32 -1.64 -19.03
C ILE A 95 -3.70 -0.58 -19.94
N ALA A 96 -3.20 0.50 -19.34
CA ALA A 96 -2.31 1.45 -20.02
C ALA A 96 -0.85 1.15 -19.67
N ASP A 97 0.07 1.64 -20.51
CA ASP A 97 1.52 1.59 -20.27
C ASP A 97 2.09 0.17 -20.01
N SER A 98 1.44 -0.88 -20.53
CA SER A 98 1.74 -2.28 -20.19
C SER A 98 3.18 -2.74 -20.51
N GLY A 99 3.94 -1.97 -21.30
CA GLY A 99 5.35 -2.23 -21.56
C GLY A 99 6.31 -1.75 -20.46
N SER A 100 5.89 -0.80 -19.62
CA SER A 100 6.73 -0.22 -18.55
C SER A 100 6.06 -0.24 -17.17
N LEU A 101 4.78 -0.60 -17.10
CA LEU A 101 3.98 -0.67 -15.88
C LEU A 101 3.73 -2.10 -15.43
N VAL A 102 4.03 -2.37 -14.17
CA VAL A 102 3.63 -3.59 -13.47
C VAL A 102 2.52 -3.25 -12.47
N ALA A 103 1.41 -3.99 -12.54
CA ALA A 103 0.31 -3.89 -11.58
C ALA A 103 0.26 -5.14 -10.69
N LEU A 104 0.15 -4.93 -9.38
CA LEU A 104 0.06 -5.96 -8.36
C LEU A 104 -1.07 -5.60 -7.41
N GLY A 105 -1.80 -6.58 -6.89
CA GLY A 105 -2.88 -6.26 -5.96
C GLY A 105 -3.84 -7.40 -5.71
N SER A 106 -4.71 -7.18 -4.73
CA SER A 106 -5.86 -8.02 -4.40
C SER A 106 -6.96 -7.14 -3.79
N VAL A 107 -8.22 -7.55 -3.95
CA VAL A 107 -9.37 -6.92 -3.29
C VAL A 107 -9.73 -7.60 -1.96
N ASP A 108 -9.05 -8.69 -1.60
CA ASP A 108 -9.34 -9.47 -0.40
C ASP A 108 -9.01 -8.70 0.88
N LEU A 109 -9.93 -8.70 1.84
CA LEU A 109 -9.71 -8.13 3.17
C LEU A 109 -8.86 -9.09 4.02
N PRO A 110 -7.87 -8.59 4.80
CA PRO A 110 -7.49 -7.18 5.00
C PRO A 110 -6.37 -6.70 4.06
N THR A 111 -5.93 -7.52 3.11
CA THR A 111 -4.78 -7.25 2.24
C THR A 111 -5.07 -6.32 1.07
N ASN A 112 -6.26 -5.74 1.01
CA ASN A 112 -6.79 -5.02 -0.13
C ASN A 112 -5.86 -3.89 -0.61
N HIS A 113 -5.33 -3.99 -1.82
CA HIS A 113 -4.53 -2.94 -2.44
C HIS A 113 -4.40 -3.12 -3.94
N LEU A 114 -4.13 -2.01 -4.63
CA LEU A 114 -3.68 -1.99 -6.01
C LEU A 114 -2.39 -1.15 -6.07
N LYS A 115 -1.25 -1.84 -6.20
CA LYS A 115 0.08 -1.25 -6.35
C LYS A 115 0.49 -1.24 -7.83
N LEU A 116 0.94 -0.08 -8.29
CA LEU A 116 1.50 0.14 -9.61
C LEU A 116 2.97 0.51 -9.48
N VAL A 117 3.81 -0.07 -10.33
CA VAL A 117 5.24 0.23 -10.40
C VAL A 117 5.59 0.49 -11.86
N TRP A 118 6.00 1.72 -12.16
CA TRP A 118 6.61 2.05 -13.45
C TRP A 118 8.13 1.97 -13.32
N ASP A 119 8.75 1.25 -14.24
CA ASP A 119 10.19 1.25 -14.43
C ASP A 119 10.60 2.34 -15.41
N HIS A 120 11.51 3.23 -15.00
CA HIS A 120 11.98 4.39 -15.76
C HIS A 120 10.83 5.23 -16.38
N PRO A 121 9.94 5.81 -15.55
CA PRO A 121 8.80 6.60 -16.02
C PRO A 121 9.22 7.77 -16.91
N ASN A 122 8.43 8.02 -17.96
CA ASN A 122 8.59 9.16 -18.86
C ASN A 122 7.56 10.27 -18.57
N GLN A 123 7.61 11.38 -19.31
CA GLN A 123 6.71 12.51 -19.09
C GLN A 123 5.21 12.20 -19.25
N TYR A 124 4.84 11.13 -19.98
CA TYR A 124 3.45 10.74 -20.23
C TYR A 124 2.77 10.08 -19.03
N VAL A 125 3.54 9.71 -17.99
CA VAL A 125 2.95 9.24 -16.73
C VAL A 125 2.48 10.39 -15.84
N ALA A 126 2.80 11.64 -16.15
CA ALA A 126 2.28 12.79 -15.43
C ALA A 126 0.78 12.97 -15.69
N GLY A 127 0.04 13.39 -14.66
CA GLY A 127 -1.40 13.56 -14.75
C GLY A 127 -2.08 13.55 -13.38
N ASN A 128 -3.39 13.78 -13.39
CA ASN A 128 -4.22 13.62 -12.21
C ASN A 128 -4.73 12.18 -12.13
N TYR A 129 -4.34 11.46 -11.09
CA TYR A 129 -4.75 10.09 -10.86
C TYR A 129 -5.93 10.05 -9.92
N THR A 130 -6.89 9.19 -10.23
CA THR A 130 -8.01 8.86 -9.35
C THR A 130 -7.98 7.38 -9.07
N CYS A 131 -7.86 7.01 -7.80
CA CYS A 131 -8.17 5.65 -7.38
C CYS A 131 -9.63 5.59 -6.96
N GLU A 132 -10.36 4.63 -7.51
CA GLU A 132 -11.74 4.35 -7.19
C GLU A 132 -11.86 2.90 -6.70
N ILE A 133 -12.44 2.74 -5.51
CA ILE A 133 -12.73 1.45 -4.89
C ILE A 133 -14.24 1.27 -4.89
N ASN A 134 -14.70 0.25 -5.62
CA ASN A 134 -16.10 -0.15 -5.64
C ASN A 134 -16.30 -1.30 -4.67
N ALA A 135 -17.22 -1.10 -3.73
CA ALA A 135 -17.45 -2.00 -2.62
C ALA A 135 -18.96 -2.16 -2.34
N ILE A 136 -19.28 -3.10 -1.45
CA ILE A 136 -20.62 -3.35 -0.94
C ILE A 136 -20.57 -3.13 0.56
N ASP A 137 -21.50 -2.34 1.09
CA ASP A 137 -21.63 -2.09 2.51
C ASP A 137 -22.28 -3.29 3.26
N SER A 138 -22.32 -3.23 4.60
CA SER A 138 -22.95 -4.25 5.44
C SER A 138 -24.46 -4.42 5.21
N PHE A 139 -25.10 -3.51 4.49
CA PHE A 139 -26.52 -3.55 4.10
C PHE A 139 -26.72 -3.97 2.64
N ALA A 140 -25.70 -4.54 2.01
CA ALA A 140 -25.69 -4.96 0.61
C ALA A 140 -25.91 -3.81 -0.40
N ARG A 141 -25.60 -2.56 -0.02
CA ARG A 141 -25.68 -1.41 -0.92
C ARG A 141 -24.33 -1.14 -1.58
N PRO A 142 -24.31 -0.75 -2.87
CA PRO A 142 -23.09 -0.36 -3.53
C PRO A 142 -22.53 0.93 -2.93
N LEU A 143 -21.22 0.96 -2.74
CA LEU A 143 -20.46 2.09 -2.23
C LEU A 143 -19.25 2.31 -3.13
N THR A 144 -19.03 3.56 -3.52
CA THR A 144 -17.84 3.97 -4.28
C THR A 144 -17.04 4.96 -3.45
N LEU A 145 -15.77 4.64 -3.24
CA LEU A 145 -14.83 5.46 -2.48
C LEU A 145 -13.72 5.93 -3.42
N THR A 146 -13.34 7.20 -3.35
CA THR A 146 -12.36 7.79 -4.26
C THR A 146 -11.26 8.54 -3.52
N ALA A 147 -10.07 8.55 -4.11
CA ALA A 147 -8.97 9.45 -3.73
C ALA A 147 -8.23 9.90 -4.99
N THR A 148 -7.72 11.13 -4.97
CA THR A 148 -7.01 11.71 -6.10
C THR A 148 -5.58 12.11 -5.73
N PHE A 149 -4.68 12.07 -6.71
CA PHE A 149 -3.29 12.51 -6.56
C PHE A 149 -2.73 13.01 -7.88
N THR A 150 -2.08 14.18 -7.87
CA THR A 150 -1.45 14.74 -9.07
C THR A 150 0.02 14.37 -9.13
N VAL A 151 0.42 13.66 -10.19
CA VAL A 151 1.82 13.39 -10.50
C VAL A 151 2.30 14.42 -11.51
N ASN A 152 3.36 15.13 -11.16
CA ASN A 152 3.98 16.11 -12.05
C ASN A 152 5.21 15.51 -12.73
N SER A 153 5.57 16.04 -13.90
CA SER A 153 6.86 15.75 -14.53
C SER A 153 7.64 17.04 -14.76
N ARG A 154 8.96 16.93 -14.80
CA ARG A 154 9.86 18.00 -15.23
C ARG A 154 11.06 17.43 -15.95
N VAL A 155 11.62 18.23 -16.85
CA VAL A 155 12.91 17.94 -17.47
C VAL A 155 13.99 18.46 -16.50
N PRO A 156 14.91 17.60 -16.02
CA PRO A 156 15.96 18.03 -15.11
C PRO A 156 16.92 19.01 -15.81
N SER A 157 17.47 19.96 -15.04
CA SER A 157 18.47 20.88 -15.58
C SER A 157 19.79 20.18 -15.85
N VAL A 158 20.64 20.79 -16.70
CA VAL A 158 21.96 20.24 -17.02
C VAL A 158 22.82 20.10 -15.77
N GLU A 159 22.72 21.03 -14.84
CA GLU A 159 23.44 21.00 -13.56
C GLU A 159 23.03 19.78 -12.73
N VAL A 160 21.72 19.50 -12.63
CA VAL A 160 21.20 18.32 -11.92
C VAL A 160 21.69 17.03 -12.57
N MET A 161 21.68 16.96 -13.91
CA MET A 161 22.20 15.81 -14.63
C MET A 161 23.70 15.60 -14.38
N ILE A 162 24.52 16.66 -14.41
CA ILE A 162 25.96 16.58 -14.12
C ILE A 162 26.19 16.09 -12.69
N HIS A 163 25.42 16.61 -11.72
CA HIS A 163 25.49 16.13 -10.34
C HIS A 163 25.16 14.63 -10.23
N HIS A 164 24.10 14.20 -10.90
CA HIS A 164 23.71 12.79 -10.92
C HIS A 164 24.78 11.88 -11.55
N ILE A 165 25.42 12.31 -12.64
CA ILE A 165 26.51 11.56 -13.28
C ILE A 165 27.69 11.41 -12.31
N ARG A 166 28.09 12.49 -11.63
CA ARG A 166 29.17 12.43 -10.64
C ARG A 166 28.84 11.49 -9.47
N ASP A 167 27.59 11.46 -9.03
CA ASP A 167 27.14 10.54 -7.99
C ASP A 167 27.14 9.08 -8.47
N LEU A 168 26.78 8.84 -9.73
CA LEU A 168 26.88 7.51 -10.35
C LEU A 168 28.34 7.06 -10.47
N GLU A 169 29.24 7.91 -10.97
CA GLU A 169 30.68 7.62 -11.06
C GLU A 169 31.26 7.28 -9.68
N LYS A 170 30.89 8.06 -8.66
CA LYS A 170 31.32 7.81 -7.28
C LYS A 170 30.82 6.46 -6.76
N ARG A 171 29.55 6.12 -7.01
CA ARG A 171 28.98 4.81 -6.61
C ARG A 171 29.66 3.65 -7.34
N ALA A 172 29.97 3.81 -8.63
CA ALA A 172 30.67 2.81 -9.43
C ALA A 172 32.07 2.53 -8.86
N MET A 173 32.87 3.58 -8.57
CA MET A 173 34.19 3.42 -7.95
C MET A 173 34.13 2.67 -6.62
N VAL A 174 33.16 3.01 -5.76
CA VAL A 174 32.98 2.32 -4.47
C VAL A 174 32.58 0.86 -4.66
N MET A 175 31.76 0.57 -5.67
CA MET A 175 31.35 -0.80 -5.97
C MET A 175 32.52 -1.64 -6.49
N GLU A 176 33.36 -1.07 -7.35
CA GLU A 176 34.58 -1.73 -7.85
C GLU A 176 35.57 -2.04 -6.72
N GLU A 177 35.80 -1.11 -5.80
CA GLU A 177 36.65 -1.34 -4.62
C GLU A 177 36.11 -2.49 -3.75
N ARG A 178 34.78 -2.53 -3.54
CA ARG A 178 34.13 -3.63 -2.80
C ARG A 178 34.30 -4.97 -3.51
N MET A 179 34.16 -5.01 -4.83
CA MET A 179 34.37 -6.23 -5.62
C MET A 179 35.83 -6.69 -5.53
N ALA A 180 36.80 -5.78 -5.63
CA ALA A 180 38.21 -6.09 -5.48
C ALA A 180 38.54 -6.67 -4.09
N LEU A 181 37.99 -6.07 -3.02
CA LEU A 181 38.17 -6.56 -1.66
C LEU A 181 37.55 -7.95 -1.45
N GLN A 182 36.34 -8.18 -1.97
CA GLN A 182 35.69 -9.49 -1.88
C GLN A 182 36.49 -10.57 -2.62
N SER A 183 36.99 -10.25 -3.82
CA SER A 183 37.87 -11.14 -4.59
C SER A 183 39.15 -11.49 -3.82
N GLN A 184 39.76 -10.51 -3.14
CA GLN A 184 40.94 -10.76 -2.29
C GLN A 184 40.61 -11.69 -1.13
N ARG A 185 39.45 -11.55 -0.48
CA ARG A 185 39.02 -12.44 0.60
C ARG A 185 38.80 -13.87 0.13
N LEU A 186 38.20 -14.04 -1.05
CA LEU A 186 37.96 -15.36 -1.64
C LEU A 186 39.28 -16.06 -1.97
N SER A 187 40.22 -15.36 -2.62
CA SER A 187 41.54 -15.95 -2.91
C SER A 187 42.33 -16.30 -1.65
N ALA A 188 42.23 -15.51 -0.57
CA ALA A 188 42.84 -15.85 0.72
C ALA A 188 42.23 -17.11 1.34
N LEU A 189 40.91 -17.29 1.24
CA LEU A 189 40.20 -18.50 1.72
C LEU A 189 40.58 -19.74 0.90
N GLU A 190 40.65 -19.61 -0.42
CA GLU A 190 41.08 -20.69 -1.32
C GLU A 190 42.49 -21.18 -0.96
N ASN A 191 43.42 -20.24 -0.77
CA ASN A 191 44.80 -20.57 -0.37
C ASN A 191 44.87 -21.25 1.01
N PHE A 192 43.99 -20.87 1.95
CA PHE A 192 43.93 -21.49 3.27
C PHE A 192 43.37 -22.92 3.24
N MET A 193 42.40 -23.19 2.37
CA MET A 193 41.86 -24.55 2.21
C MET A 193 42.92 -25.51 1.65
N VAL A 194 43.70 -25.07 0.66
CA VAL A 194 44.77 -25.87 0.05
C VAL A 194 45.85 -26.27 1.06
N SER A 195 46.20 -25.39 2.01
CA SER A 195 47.21 -25.72 3.05
C SER A 195 46.68 -26.67 4.13
N THR A 196 45.37 -26.64 4.41
CA THR A 196 44.75 -27.50 5.42
C THR A 196 44.71 -28.98 4.96
N ASP A 197 44.51 -29.25 3.67
CA ASP A 197 44.52 -30.61 3.11
C ASP A 197 45.88 -31.30 3.22
N GLN A 198 46.97 -30.54 3.08
CA GLN A 198 48.34 -31.09 3.25
C GLN A 198 48.64 -31.47 4.70
N THR A 199 48.02 -30.78 5.66
CA THR A 199 48.25 -31.04 7.08
C THR A 199 47.50 -32.29 7.55
N THR A 200 46.33 -32.57 6.96
CA THR A 200 45.49 -33.72 7.33
C THR A 200 46.04 -35.05 6.80
N THR A 201 46.75 -35.05 5.68
CA THR A 201 47.39 -36.26 5.11
C THR A 201 48.60 -36.75 5.89
N MET A 202 49.25 -35.91 6.70
CA MET A 202 50.39 -36.34 7.54
C MET A 202 49.96 -36.96 8.88
N ALA A 203 48.74 -36.70 9.35
CA ALA A 203 48.24 -37.22 10.62
C ALA A 203 47.68 -38.65 10.56
N ALA A 204 47.52 -39.23 9.35
CA ALA A 204 46.90 -40.55 9.15
C ALA A 204 47.92 -41.70 8.98
N THR A 205 49.22 -41.46 9.11
CA THR A 205 50.29 -42.44 8.82
C THR A 205 51.02 -42.98 10.05
N THR A 206 50.51 -42.74 11.25
CA THR A 206 51.02 -43.28 12.52
C THR A 206 49.98 -44.17 13.19
#